data_AF-A0A970CRG8-F1
#
_entry.id   AF-A0A970CRG8-F1
#
_cell.length_a   1.000
_cell.length_b   1.000
_cell.length_c   1.000
_cell.angle_alpha   90.00
_cell.angle_beta   90.00
_cell.angle_gamma   90.00
#
_symmetry.space_group_name_H-M   'P 1'
#
loop_
_entity.id
_entity.type
_entity.pdbx_description
1 polymer ?
#
loop_
_entity_poly.entity_id
_entity_poly.type
_entity_poly.pdbx_seq_one_letter_code
_entity_poly.pdbx_strand_id
1 'polypeptide(L)'
;MYENGKLNKDINNDGVPQENTEHESEEKVEGMLQEPVAIPEDDAQANPVEIPSVDGQAEPAEIVMVDVVGVRFKKAGKVYSFAPSGFELQSGDDVVVETARGMEVGHVVRPVMKVNDNMVNKPLKAVVRLATREDLENVARLEAKEDAALKECGEVVRKLELPMKLISAEYNLEGNHLTIFFGAEG
;
A
#
# COMPACT_ATOMS: atom_id res chain seq x y z
N MET A 1 33.24 -42.16 35.44
CA MET A 1 32.50 -41.97 34.18
C MET A 1 33.54 -41.90 33.07
N TYR A 2 33.45 -42.79 32.09
CA TYR A 2 34.50 -43.13 31.12
C TYR A 2 34.79 -42.06 30.06
N GLU A 3 36.01 -42.13 29.49
CA GLU A 3 36.65 -41.27 28.48
C GLU A 3 36.16 -41.45 27.02
N ASN A 4 36.29 -40.34 26.25
CA ASN A 4 36.75 -40.15 24.85
C ASN A 4 36.19 -40.94 23.65
N GLY A 5 35.78 -40.19 22.61
CA GLY A 5 35.72 -40.59 21.20
C GLY A 5 35.70 -39.39 20.24
N LYS A 6 36.75 -39.25 19.41
CA LYS A 6 37.06 -38.17 18.43
C LYS A 6 36.06 -38.09 17.26
N LEU A 7 35.66 -36.88 16.84
CA LEU A 7 36.13 -36.10 15.66
C LEU A 7 36.13 -36.84 14.32
N ASN A 8 35.35 -36.35 13.34
CA ASN A 8 35.84 -36.15 11.98
C ASN A 8 35.20 -34.93 11.32
N LYS A 9 36.10 -34.10 10.78
CA LYS A 9 35.86 -32.96 9.89
C LYS A 9 35.87 -33.51 8.47
N ASP A 10 34.95 -33.06 7.63
CA ASP A 10 35.18 -33.00 6.20
C ASP A 10 35.02 -31.55 5.74
N ILE A 11 36.19 -30.95 5.54
CA ILE A 11 36.44 -29.70 4.83
C ILE A 11 37.14 -30.14 3.55
N ASN A 12 36.69 -29.69 2.40
CA ASN A 12 37.55 -29.33 1.27
C ASN A 12 36.99 -28.01 0.73
N ASN A 13 37.72 -26.90 0.83
CA ASN A 13 38.93 -26.48 0.08
C ASN A 13 38.51 -25.73 -1.19
N ASP A 14 38.06 -24.49 -0.97
CA ASP A 14 37.91 -23.33 -1.88
C ASP A 14 36.92 -22.28 -1.32
N GLY A 15 36.30 -22.53 -0.16
CA GLY A 15 35.71 -21.48 0.69
C GLY A 15 34.44 -20.81 0.15
N VAL A 16 33.85 -21.31 -0.94
CA VAL A 16 32.57 -20.84 -1.49
C VAL A 16 31.58 -22.00 -1.58
N PRO A 17 30.49 -22.00 -0.79
CA PRO A 17 29.32 -22.82 -1.08
C PRO A 17 28.56 -22.24 -2.29
N GLN A 18 28.20 -23.12 -3.22
CA GLN A 18 27.61 -22.83 -4.53
C GLN A 18 26.22 -22.18 -4.42
N GLU A 19 25.97 -21.13 -5.22
CA GLU A 19 24.62 -20.65 -5.53
C GLU A 19 23.91 -21.72 -6.37
N ASN A 20 22.96 -22.43 -5.76
CA ASN A 20 21.91 -23.12 -6.51
C ASN A 20 20.72 -22.17 -6.61
N THR A 21 20.58 -21.58 -7.81
CA THR A 21 19.37 -20.92 -8.30
C THR A 21 18.32 -21.98 -8.62
N GLU A 22 17.28 -22.10 -7.79
CA GLU A 22 16.06 -22.84 -8.17
C GLU A 22 14.81 -22.05 -7.76
N HIS A 23 14.13 -21.57 -8.81
CA HIS A 23 12.76 -21.08 -8.98
C HIS A 23 11.91 -20.76 -7.73
N GLU A 24 11.72 -19.46 -7.52
CA GLU A 24 10.50 -18.89 -6.91
C GLU A 24 9.27 -19.38 -7.68
N SER A 25 8.40 -20.11 -6.99
CA SER A 25 7.01 -20.29 -7.38
C SER A 25 6.17 -19.49 -6.39
N GLU A 26 5.78 -18.29 -6.81
CA GLU A 26 4.83 -17.43 -6.09
C GLU A 26 3.44 -18.09 -6.13
N GLU A 27 3.09 -18.81 -5.07
CA GLU A 27 1.71 -19.29 -4.89
C GLU A 27 0.88 -18.22 -4.14
N LYS A 28 0.02 -17.59 -4.93
CA LYS A 28 -0.84 -16.45 -4.60
C LYS A 28 -1.97 -16.88 -3.64
N VAL A 29 -1.88 -16.49 -2.36
CA VAL A 29 -3.00 -16.60 -1.43
C VAL A 29 -3.91 -15.38 -1.60
N GLU A 30 -4.85 -15.49 -2.54
CA GLU A 30 -5.80 -14.44 -2.90
C GLU A 30 -6.98 -14.43 -1.90
N GLY A 31 -6.84 -13.61 -0.84
CA GLY A 31 -7.93 -13.18 0.03
C GLY A 31 -8.42 -11.80 -0.40
N MET A 32 -9.70 -11.69 -0.76
CA MET A 32 -10.36 -10.53 -1.35
C MET A 32 -10.22 -9.24 -0.51
N LEU A 33 -9.20 -8.43 -0.80
CA LEU A 33 -9.10 -7.04 -0.40
C LEU A 33 -8.64 -6.27 -1.63
N GLN A 34 -9.49 -5.38 -2.15
CA GLN A 34 -9.04 -4.43 -3.18
C GLN A 34 -8.02 -3.49 -2.51
N GLU A 35 -6.74 -3.79 -2.68
CA GLU A 35 -5.68 -2.87 -2.32
C GLU A 35 -5.88 -1.56 -3.10
N PRO A 36 -5.80 -0.39 -2.46
CA PRO A 36 -5.83 0.85 -3.20
C PRO A 36 -4.59 0.90 -4.14
N VAL A 37 -4.76 1.40 -5.37
CA VAL A 37 -3.76 1.27 -6.46
C VAL A 37 -2.99 2.57 -6.68
N ALA A 38 -1.70 2.42 -7.04
CA ALA A 38 -0.75 3.50 -7.18
C ALA A 38 -1.11 4.25 -8.45
N ILE A 39 -1.05 5.57 -8.40
CA ILE A 39 -0.95 6.34 -9.65
C ILE A 39 0.45 6.09 -10.23
N PRO A 40 0.58 5.63 -11.48
CA PRO A 40 1.89 5.57 -12.13
C PRO A 40 2.58 6.94 -12.10
N GLU A 41 3.90 6.93 -11.97
CA GLU A 41 4.73 8.13 -12.10
C GLU A 41 4.68 8.61 -13.55
N ASP A 42 4.54 9.93 -13.71
CA ASP A 42 4.19 10.58 -14.97
C ASP A 42 5.40 10.64 -15.91
N ASP A 43 5.55 9.61 -16.75
CA ASP A 43 6.35 9.65 -17.98
C ASP A 43 5.39 9.65 -19.19
N ALA A 44 4.47 10.63 -19.24
CA ALA A 44 3.66 10.88 -20.42
C ALA A 44 4.49 11.59 -21.52
N GLN A 45 5.42 10.88 -22.16
CA GLN A 45 5.67 11.14 -23.58
C GLN A 45 4.56 10.45 -24.36
N ALA A 46 3.52 11.22 -24.68
CA ALA A 46 2.50 10.82 -25.62
C ALA A 46 3.15 10.59 -27.00
N ASN A 47 3.58 9.36 -27.28
CA ASN A 47 3.80 8.94 -28.64
C ASN A 47 2.43 8.85 -29.32
N PRO A 48 2.19 9.57 -30.43
CA PRO A 48 0.97 9.40 -31.20
C PRO A 48 0.90 7.94 -31.66
N VAL A 49 -0.14 7.22 -31.25
CA VAL A 49 -0.43 5.90 -31.81
C VAL A 49 -0.85 6.13 -33.27
N GLU A 50 0.01 5.76 -34.21
CA GLU A 50 -0.40 5.64 -35.61
C GLU A 50 -1.44 4.53 -35.73
N ILE A 51 -2.65 4.91 -36.15
CA ILE A 51 -3.77 4.00 -36.36
C ILE A 51 -3.65 3.46 -37.79
N PRO A 52 -3.40 2.16 -38.03
CA PRO A 52 -3.49 1.63 -39.38
C PRO A 52 -4.96 1.57 -39.77
N SER A 53 -5.33 2.35 -40.78
CA SER A 53 -6.67 2.35 -41.38
C SER A 53 -7.00 0.98 -41.95
N VAL A 54 -7.96 0.29 -41.36
CA VAL A 54 -8.59 -0.91 -41.93
C VAL A 54 -10.10 -0.72 -41.90
N ASP A 55 -10.72 -0.85 -43.07
CA ASP A 55 -12.15 -0.73 -43.31
C ASP A 55 -12.98 -1.65 -42.40
N GLY A 56 -13.78 -1.05 -41.53
CA GLY A 56 -14.70 -1.74 -40.63
C GLY A 56 -15.00 -0.84 -39.44
N GLN A 57 -16.23 -0.30 -39.38
CA GLN A 57 -16.67 0.71 -38.43
C GLN A 57 -16.36 0.33 -36.97
N ALA A 58 -15.22 0.80 -36.47
CA ALA A 58 -14.99 0.95 -35.05
C ALA A 58 -15.56 2.33 -34.67
N GLU A 59 -16.69 2.31 -33.97
CA GLU A 59 -17.15 3.47 -33.20
C GLU A 59 -15.95 3.98 -32.37
N PRO A 60 -15.56 5.27 -32.44
CA PRO A 60 -14.43 5.75 -31.67
C PRO A 60 -14.72 5.48 -30.20
N ALA A 61 -13.83 4.74 -29.54
CA ALA A 61 -13.93 4.49 -28.10
C ALA A 61 -14.00 5.85 -27.41
N GLU A 62 -15.16 6.15 -26.82
CA GLU A 62 -15.42 7.42 -26.16
C GLU A 62 -14.41 7.57 -25.01
N ILE A 63 -13.51 8.54 -25.11
CA ILE A 63 -12.55 8.83 -24.06
C ILE A 63 -13.32 9.52 -22.93
N VAL A 64 -13.79 8.71 -21.98
CA VAL A 64 -14.41 9.22 -20.75
C VAL A 64 -13.29 9.75 -19.87
N MET A 65 -13.38 11.04 -19.53
CA MET A 65 -12.47 11.69 -18.60
C MET A 65 -13.13 11.79 -17.23
N VAL A 66 -12.37 11.47 -16.18
CA VAL A 66 -12.84 11.58 -14.79
C VAL A 66 -11.90 12.47 -13.98
N ASP A 67 -12.47 13.21 -13.05
CA ASP A 67 -11.71 14.04 -12.11
C ASP A 67 -11.23 13.19 -10.93
N VAL A 68 -9.93 13.26 -10.63
CA VAL A 68 -9.30 12.58 -9.50
C VAL A 68 -8.39 13.50 -8.73
N VAL A 69 -8.19 13.19 -7.45
CA VAL A 69 -7.18 13.80 -6.58
C VAL A 69 -6.24 12.72 -6.07
N GLY A 70 -4.94 13.02 -6.02
CA GLY A 70 -3.92 12.09 -5.52
C GLY A 70 -3.65 12.30 -4.04
N VAL A 71 -4.02 11.32 -3.22
CA VAL A 71 -3.93 11.36 -1.75
C VAL A 71 -2.91 10.33 -1.26
N ARG A 72 -2.12 10.70 -0.26
CA ARG A 72 -1.12 9.84 0.39
C ARG A 72 -1.31 9.86 1.90
N PHE A 73 -1.22 8.69 2.54
CA PHE A 73 -1.44 8.56 4.00
C PHE A 73 -0.15 8.55 4.82
N LYS A 74 0.99 8.16 4.23
CA LYS A 74 2.30 8.13 4.91
C LYS A 74 3.31 8.99 4.19
N LYS A 75 4.28 9.59 4.89
CA LYS A 75 5.29 10.50 4.30
C LYS A 75 5.95 9.97 3.02
N ALA A 76 6.35 8.70 3.01
CA ALA A 76 6.95 8.00 1.86
C ALA A 76 6.08 6.84 1.35
N GLY A 77 4.76 7.06 1.29
CA GLY A 77 3.77 6.06 0.85
C GLY A 77 3.35 6.17 -0.61
N LYS A 78 2.63 5.13 -1.05
CA LYS A 78 1.91 5.07 -2.32
C LYS A 78 0.88 6.21 -2.42
N VAL A 79 0.72 6.78 -3.61
CA VAL A 79 -0.30 7.79 -3.90
C VAL A 79 -1.51 7.10 -4.49
N TYR A 80 -2.69 7.37 -3.93
CA TYR A 80 -3.95 6.74 -4.30
C TYR A 80 -4.89 7.77 -4.92
N SER A 81 -5.66 7.34 -5.92
CA SER A 81 -6.67 8.19 -6.57
C SER A 81 -8.00 8.16 -5.80
N PHE A 82 -8.53 9.34 -5.51
CA PHE A 82 -9.86 9.53 -4.95
C PHE A 82 -10.69 10.44 -5.85
N ALA A 83 -12.01 10.29 -5.80
CA ALA A 83 -12.94 11.26 -6.37
C ALA A 83 -12.92 12.53 -5.50
N PRO A 84 -12.75 13.73 -6.09
CA PRO A 84 -12.69 14.98 -5.35
C PRO A 84 -14.06 15.43 -4.82
N SER A 85 -15.17 14.77 -5.21
CA SER A 85 -16.53 15.02 -4.69
C SER A 85 -16.99 16.49 -4.74
N GLY A 86 -16.48 17.27 -5.70
CA GLY A 86 -16.79 18.70 -5.83
C GLY A 86 -15.92 19.64 -4.99
N PHE A 87 -14.93 19.12 -4.24
CA PHE A 87 -13.95 19.92 -3.54
C PHE A 87 -12.83 20.38 -4.50
N GLU A 88 -12.49 21.67 -4.44
CA GLU A 88 -11.29 22.21 -5.08
C GLU A 88 -10.08 21.97 -4.17
N LEU A 89 -9.34 20.90 -4.43
CA LEU A 89 -8.22 20.45 -3.58
C LEU A 89 -6.87 20.77 -4.22
N GLN A 90 -5.95 21.28 -3.41
CA GLN A 90 -4.58 21.63 -3.78
C GLN A 90 -3.56 20.75 -3.06
N SER A 91 -2.36 20.63 -3.64
CA SER A 91 -1.25 19.96 -2.97
C SER A 91 -0.95 20.63 -1.63
N GLY A 92 -0.86 19.82 -0.58
CA GLY A 92 -0.67 20.29 0.80
C GLY A 92 -1.95 20.32 1.63
N ASP A 93 -3.13 20.16 1.02
CA ASP A 93 -4.37 20.04 1.77
C ASP A 93 -4.43 18.70 2.51
N ASP A 94 -4.93 18.75 3.74
CA ASP A 94 -5.29 17.57 4.51
C ASP A 94 -6.77 17.26 4.29
N VAL A 95 -7.09 16.01 3.97
CA VAL A 95 -8.44 15.56 3.64
C VAL A 95 -8.83 14.34 4.44
N VAL A 96 -10.13 14.22 4.74
CA VAL A 96 -10.71 12.98 5.23
C VAL A 96 -11.35 12.24 4.06
N VAL A 97 -10.98 10.98 3.91
CA VAL A 97 -11.43 10.11 2.83
C VAL A 97 -12.04 8.83 3.38
N GLU A 98 -12.96 8.24 2.62
CA GLU A 98 -13.56 6.95 2.97
C GLU A 98 -12.73 5.81 2.37
N THR A 99 -12.19 4.92 3.20
CA THR A 99 -11.50 3.71 2.77
C THR A 99 -12.32 2.47 3.11
N ALA A 100 -11.85 1.28 2.70
CA ALA A 100 -12.47 0.03 3.12
C ALA A 100 -12.41 -0.22 4.64
N ARG A 101 -11.57 0.54 5.38
CA ARG A 101 -11.34 0.40 6.82
C ARG A 101 -12.02 1.50 7.64
N GLY A 102 -12.79 2.36 6.99
CA GLY A 102 -13.46 3.50 7.59
C GLY A 102 -12.84 4.82 7.13
N MET A 103 -13.00 5.86 7.94
CA MET A 103 -12.46 7.18 7.62
C MET A 103 -10.98 7.26 7.94
N GLU A 104 -10.21 7.89 7.07
CA GLU A 104 -8.78 8.12 7.26
C GLU A 104 -8.41 9.55 6.83
N VAL A 105 -7.41 10.13 7.50
CA VAL A 105 -6.82 11.42 7.09
C VAL A 105 -5.69 11.13 6.10
N GLY A 106 -5.73 11.79 4.95
CA GLY A 106 -4.68 11.74 3.95
C GLY A 106 -4.23 13.14 3.52
N HIS A 107 -3.05 13.19 2.94
CA HIS A 107 -2.43 14.40 2.42
C HIS A 107 -2.57 14.45 0.91
N VAL A 108 -3.13 15.54 0.38
CA VAL A 108 -3.19 15.78 -1.06
C VAL A 108 -1.78 16.07 -1.56
N VAL A 109 -1.26 15.21 -2.41
CA VAL A 109 0.06 15.37 -3.04
C VAL A 109 -0.05 15.74 -4.51
N ARG A 110 -1.14 15.35 -5.18
CA ARG A 110 -1.49 15.80 -6.53
C ARG A 110 -2.86 16.47 -6.46
N PRO A 111 -3.00 17.72 -6.97
CA PRO A 111 -4.27 18.43 -6.97
C PRO A 111 -5.28 17.74 -7.90
N VAL A 112 -6.51 18.25 -7.93
CA VAL A 112 -7.54 17.72 -8.83
C VAL A 112 -7.06 17.76 -10.29
N MET A 113 -7.11 16.61 -10.96
CA MET A 113 -6.70 16.44 -12.36
C MET A 113 -7.66 15.53 -13.12
N LYS A 114 -7.76 15.74 -14.42
CA LYS A 114 -8.53 14.88 -15.33
C LYS A 114 -7.66 13.74 -15.84
N VAL A 115 -8.14 12.52 -15.68
CA VAL A 115 -7.49 11.31 -16.20
C VAL A 115 -8.47 10.52 -17.06
N ASN A 116 -7.94 9.68 -17.94
CA ASN A 116 -8.77 8.72 -18.66
C ASN A 116 -9.36 7.74 -17.64
N ASP A 117 -10.65 7.48 -17.78
CA ASP A 117 -11.42 6.57 -16.94
C ASP A 117 -10.82 5.15 -16.86
N ASN A 118 -10.09 4.71 -17.88
CA ASN A 118 -9.40 3.42 -17.89
C ASN A 118 -8.08 3.38 -17.11
N MET A 119 -7.55 4.54 -16.68
CA MET A 119 -6.31 4.66 -15.91
C MET A 119 -6.55 4.58 -14.40
N VAL A 120 -7.82 4.43 -13.98
CA VAL A 120 -8.21 4.38 -12.58
C VAL A 120 -9.00 3.12 -12.26
N ASN A 121 -8.73 2.54 -11.10
CA ASN A 121 -9.48 1.38 -10.63
C ASN A 121 -10.78 1.82 -9.98
N LYS A 122 -11.89 1.31 -10.50
CA LYS A 122 -13.24 1.61 -10.03
C LYS A 122 -13.75 0.59 -8.99
N PRO A 123 -14.65 1.02 -8.08
CA PRO A 123 -15.13 2.38 -7.90
C PRO A 123 -14.10 3.27 -7.19
N LEU A 124 -13.97 4.53 -7.62
CA LEU A 124 -13.18 5.52 -6.90
C LEU A 124 -13.85 5.82 -5.56
N LYS A 125 -13.08 5.71 -4.49
CA LYS A 125 -13.49 6.19 -3.18
C LYS A 125 -13.51 7.71 -3.14
N ALA A 126 -14.33 8.29 -2.27
CA ALA A 126 -14.60 9.72 -2.24
C ALA A 126 -13.77 10.45 -1.18
N VAL A 127 -13.35 11.67 -1.50
CA VAL A 127 -13.05 12.67 -0.47
C VAL A 127 -14.36 13.08 0.18
N VAL A 128 -14.37 13.07 1.51
CA VAL A 128 -15.55 13.39 2.32
C VAL A 128 -15.54 14.85 2.73
N ARG A 129 -14.37 15.38 3.13
CA ARG A 129 -14.17 16.77 3.55
C ARG A 129 -12.69 17.12 3.69
N LEU A 130 -12.39 18.41 3.86
CA LEU A 130 -11.11 18.86 4.40
C LEU A 130 -10.97 18.39 5.87
N ALA A 131 -9.74 18.05 6.24
CA ALA A 131 -9.41 17.71 7.62
C ALA A 131 -9.44 18.98 8.49
N THR A 132 -9.94 18.82 9.70
CA THR A 132 -9.95 19.87 10.72
C THR A 132 -8.72 19.72 11.61
N ARG A 133 -8.44 20.75 12.41
CA ARG A 133 -7.36 20.68 13.40
C ARG A 133 -7.56 19.54 14.40
N GLU A 134 -8.81 19.26 14.78
CA GLU A 134 -9.14 18.17 15.69
C GLU A 134 -8.82 16.80 15.08
N ASP A 135 -9.04 16.62 13.77
CA ASP A 135 -8.65 15.39 13.08
C ASP A 135 -7.14 15.17 13.12
N LEU A 136 -6.35 16.23 12.88
CA LEU A 136 -4.88 16.16 12.89
C LEU A 136 -4.34 15.90 14.30
N GLU A 137 -4.88 16.57 15.31
CA GLU A 137 -4.55 16.30 16.72
C GLU A 137 -4.93 14.86 17.10
N ASN A 138 -6.04 14.35 16.59
CA ASN A 138 -6.48 12.98 16.82
C ASN A 138 -5.55 11.95 16.14
N VAL A 139 -5.13 12.19 14.89
CA VAL A 139 -4.15 11.34 14.19
C VAL A 139 -2.86 11.22 15.01
N ALA A 140 -2.29 12.32 15.47
CA ALA A 140 -1.08 12.29 16.31
C ALA A 140 -1.26 11.47 17.61
N ARG A 141 -2.46 11.51 18.20
CA ARG A 141 -2.81 10.70 19.37
C ARG A 141 -2.96 9.21 19.01
N LEU A 142 -3.50 8.90 17.84
CA LEU A 142 -3.65 7.53 17.35
C LEU A 142 -2.29 6.91 17.02
N GLU A 143 -1.38 7.64 16.38
CA GLU A 143 0.01 7.20 16.13
C GLU A 143 0.71 6.77 17.43
N ALA A 144 0.57 7.55 18.50
CA ALA A 144 1.13 7.18 19.81
C ALA A 144 0.50 5.89 20.40
N LYS A 145 -0.78 5.63 20.11
CA LYS A 145 -1.46 4.38 20.51
C LYS A 145 -1.06 3.20 19.64
N GLU A 146 -0.79 3.41 18.36
CA GLU A 146 -0.30 2.39 17.43
C GLU A 146 1.06 1.87 17.88
N ASP A 147 1.98 2.77 18.25
CA ASP A 147 3.30 2.41 18.78
C ASP A 147 3.18 1.55 20.05
N ALA A 148 2.28 1.93 20.96
CA ALA A 148 2.02 1.16 22.18
C ALA A 148 1.43 -0.23 21.85
N ALA A 149 0.43 -0.29 20.97
CA ALA A 149 -0.21 -1.54 20.58
C ALA A 149 0.75 -2.48 19.85
N LEU A 150 1.62 -1.95 18.99
CA LEU A 150 2.63 -2.74 18.28
C LEU A 150 3.64 -3.36 19.26
N LYS A 151 4.04 -2.60 20.30
CA LYS A 151 4.92 -3.10 21.35
C LYS A 151 4.26 -4.22 22.16
N GLU A 152 3.03 -4.02 22.61
CA GLU A 152 2.28 -5.02 23.37
C GLU A 152 2.06 -6.31 22.56
N CYS A 153 1.66 -6.16 21.29
CA CYS A 153 1.51 -7.29 20.37
C CYS A 153 2.84 -8.03 20.18
N GLY A 154 3.96 -7.29 20.08
CA GLY A 154 5.29 -7.87 19.96
C GLY A 154 5.71 -8.73 21.16
N GLU A 155 5.29 -8.36 22.37
CA GLU A 155 5.51 -9.17 23.57
C GLU A 155 4.74 -10.50 23.51
N VAL A 156 3.50 -10.47 23.00
CA VAL A 156 2.67 -11.66 22.81
C VAL A 156 3.27 -12.58 21.74
N VAL A 157 3.66 -12.03 20.59
CA VAL A 157 4.32 -12.79 19.49
C VAL A 157 5.56 -13.52 20.00
N ARG A 158 6.41 -12.85 20.79
CA ARG A 158 7.61 -13.46 21.37
C ARG A 158 7.27 -14.55 22.38
N LYS A 159 6.31 -14.30 23.27
CA LYS A 159 5.89 -15.26 24.30
C LYS A 159 5.30 -16.53 23.70
N LEU A 160 4.61 -16.40 22.57
CA LEU A 160 3.98 -17.51 21.85
C LEU A 160 4.89 -18.13 20.78
N GLU A 161 6.11 -17.62 20.61
CA GLU A 161 7.08 -18.07 19.60
C GLU A 161 6.50 -18.12 18.18
N LEU A 162 5.64 -17.16 17.83
CA LEU A 162 5.02 -17.13 16.50
C LEU A 162 6.07 -16.72 15.44
N PRO A 163 6.20 -17.45 14.32
CA PRO A 163 7.18 -17.16 13.26
C PRO A 163 6.74 -15.98 12.38
N MET A 164 6.62 -14.80 12.99
CA MET A 164 6.14 -13.60 12.33
C MET A 164 6.88 -12.35 12.81
N LYS A 165 6.99 -11.37 11.92
CA LYS A 165 7.59 -10.06 12.18
C LYS A 165 6.54 -8.98 12.03
N LEU A 166 6.25 -8.27 13.11
CA LEU A 166 5.39 -7.09 13.09
C LEU A 166 6.04 -5.97 12.27
N ILE A 167 5.26 -5.34 11.38
CA ILE A 167 5.68 -4.27 10.48
C ILE A 167 5.16 -2.93 10.98
N SER A 168 3.85 -2.81 11.22
CA SER A 168 3.19 -1.59 11.70
C SER A 168 1.83 -1.86 12.31
N ALA A 169 1.31 -0.92 13.09
CA ALA A 169 -0.08 -0.86 13.52
C ALA A 169 -0.71 0.43 12.98
N GLU A 170 -1.99 0.39 12.62
CA GLU A 170 -2.75 1.54 12.09
C GLU A 170 -4.16 1.53 12.68
N TYR A 171 -4.59 2.64 13.27
CA TYR A 171 -5.97 2.91 13.59
C TYR A 171 -6.65 3.67 12.45
N ASN A 172 -7.94 3.41 12.27
CA ASN A 172 -8.78 4.35 11.52
C ASN A 172 -9.00 5.65 12.32
N LEU A 173 -9.51 6.70 11.66
CA LEU A 173 -9.68 8.02 12.28
C LEU A 173 -10.59 7.99 13.53
N GLU A 174 -11.57 7.08 13.57
CA GLU A 174 -12.46 6.91 14.73
C GLU A 174 -11.76 6.23 15.92
N GLY A 175 -10.63 5.56 15.69
CA GLY A 175 -9.88 4.83 16.72
C GLY A 175 -10.56 3.56 17.23
N ASN A 176 -11.57 3.05 16.52
CA ASN A 176 -12.34 1.86 16.90
C ASN A 176 -11.88 0.57 16.19
N HIS A 177 -11.06 0.68 15.14
CA HIS A 177 -10.46 -0.46 14.44
C HIS A 177 -8.94 -0.32 14.40
N LEU A 178 -8.22 -1.30 14.94
CA LEU A 178 -6.77 -1.43 14.86
C LEU A 178 -6.40 -2.50 13.83
N THR A 179 -5.58 -2.16 12.85
CA THR A 179 -4.98 -3.09 11.89
C THR A 179 -3.51 -3.28 12.20
N ILE A 180 -3.06 -4.53 12.35
CA ILE A 180 -1.63 -4.85 12.52
C ILE A 180 -1.13 -5.52 11.25
N PHE A 181 -0.08 -4.96 10.67
CA PHE A 181 0.62 -5.52 9.52
C PHE A 181 1.81 -6.31 10.01
N PHE A 182 1.99 -7.50 9.45
CA PHE A 182 3.10 -8.37 9.77
C PHE A 182 3.47 -9.22 8.55
N GLY A 183 4.73 -9.63 8.50
CA GLY A 183 5.17 -10.72 7.61
C GLY A 183 5.24 -12.01 8.42
N ALA A 184 4.84 -13.13 7.82
CA ALA A 184 4.99 -14.45 8.41
C ALA A 184 5.55 -15.40 7.34
N GLU A 185 6.44 -16.31 7.77
CA GLU A 185 6.87 -17.43 6.94
C GLU A 185 5.83 -18.55 7.13
N GLY A 186 5.24 -19.01 6.02
CA GLY A 186 4.19 -20.04 5.99
C GLY A 186 4.72 -21.46 5.83
#